data_AF-A0A952V2I5-F1
#
_entry.id   AF-A0A952V2I5-F1
#
_cell.length_a   1.000
_cell.length_b   1.000
_cell.length_c   1.000
_cell.angle_alpha   90.00
_cell.angle_beta   90.00
_cell.angle_gamma   90.00
#
_symmetry.space_group_name_H-M   'P 1'
#
loop_
_entity.id
_entity.type
_entity.pdbx_description
1 polymer ?
#
loop_
_entity_poly.entity_id
_entity_poly.type
_entity_poly.pdbx_seq_one_letter_code
_entity_poly.pdbx_strand_id
1 'polypeptide(L)'
;MNKPQEIELCGVCGGDGTIDNAWGQRAKCPSCHGNGKRRVDTGFHDVTKTKPSHHGVPTNRQGVVVKETKPTTPMGILLMNEVEKTALSADAKAKLVLEIYEHEASHGQVTKTFVKKLRKGAGIKAGG
;
A
#
# COMPACT_ATOMS: atom_id res chain seq x y z
N MET A 1 -22.86 27.99 -39.27
CA MET A 1 -23.02 26.56 -39.60
C MET A 1 -22.39 25.73 -38.48
N ASN A 2 -23.17 24.95 -37.73
CA ASN A 2 -22.61 23.95 -36.79
C ASN A 2 -22.29 22.68 -37.58
N LYS A 3 -21.01 22.34 -37.73
CA LYS A 3 -20.60 21.03 -38.28
C LYS A 3 -21.06 19.94 -37.30
N PRO A 4 -21.62 18.81 -37.79
CA PRO A 4 -21.86 17.65 -36.93
C PRO A 4 -20.50 17.21 -36.37
N GLN A 5 -20.42 17.06 -35.04
CA GLN A 5 -19.23 16.51 -34.41
C GLN A 5 -19.15 15.04 -34.84
N GLU A 6 -18.26 14.74 -35.79
CA GLU A 6 -17.98 13.37 -36.19
C GLU A 6 -17.59 12.60 -34.93
N ILE A 7 -18.44 11.64 -34.55
CA ILE A 7 -18.19 10.78 -33.41
C ILE A 7 -17.09 9.83 -33.84
N GLU A 8 -15.84 10.24 -33.62
CA GLU A 8 -14.71 9.36 -33.88
C GLU A 8 -14.79 8.15 -32.96
N LEU A 9 -14.81 6.97 -33.56
CA LEU A 9 -14.86 5.70 -32.84
C LEU A 9 -13.52 5.47 -32.13
N CYS A 10 -13.57 4.73 -31.02
CA CYS A 10 -12.35 4.36 -30.30
C CYS A 10 -11.49 3.43 -31.16
N GLY A 11 -10.26 3.83 -31.47
CA GLY A 11 -9.33 3.03 -32.28
C GLY A 11 -8.86 1.71 -31.64
N VAL A 12 -9.12 1.49 -30.34
CA VAL A 12 -8.72 0.27 -29.63
C VAL A 12 -9.81 -0.79 -29.64
N CYS A 13 -11.08 -0.40 -29.45
CA CYS A 13 -12.20 -1.35 -29.44
C CYS A 13 -13.15 -1.21 -30.64
N GLY A 14 -12.82 -0.36 -31.62
CA GLY A 14 -13.60 -0.17 -32.84
C GLY A 14 -14.99 0.45 -32.67
N GLY A 15 -15.41 0.80 -31.45
CA GLY A 15 -16.79 1.24 -31.17
C GLY A 15 -17.48 0.45 -30.06
N ASP A 16 -17.02 -0.76 -29.77
CA ASP A 16 -17.75 -1.71 -28.91
C ASP A 16 -17.64 -1.41 -27.40
N GLY A 17 -16.78 -0.48 -27.02
CA GLY A 17 -16.52 -0.14 -25.62
C GLY A 17 -15.85 -1.26 -24.80
N THR A 18 -15.60 -2.41 -25.39
CA THR A 18 -15.16 -3.63 -24.71
C THR A 18 -14.11 -4.35 -25.54
N ILE A 19 -13.24 -5.10 -24.88
CA ILE A 19 -12.16 -5.90 -25.49
C ILE A 19 -12.16 -7.29 -24.86
N ASP A 20 -11.91 -8.31 -25.66
CA ASP A 20 -11.80 -9.68 -25.18
C ASP A 20 -10.37 -9.93 -24.69
N ASN A 21 -10.22 -10.51 -23.50
CA ASN A 21 -8.92 -10.89 -22.97
C ASN A 21 -8.54 -12.32 -23.37
N ALA A 22 -7.26 -12.68 -23.19
CA ALA A 22 -6.74 -14.00 -23.54
C ALA A 22 -7.39 -15.16 -22.75
N TRP A 23 -8.11 -14.84 -21.68
CA TRP A 23 -8.86 -15.79 -20.85
C TRP A 23 -10.35 -15.88 -21.23
N GLY A 24 -10.76 -15.31 -22.37
CA GLY A 24 -12.12 -15.37 -22.89
C GLY A 24 -13.13 -14.48 -22.14
N GLN A 25 -12.66 -13.54 -21.30
CA GLN A 25 -13.51 -12.59 -20.61
C GLN A 25 -13.54 -11.26 -21.35
N ARG A 26 -14.72 -10.65 -21.43
CA ARG A 26 -14.92 -9.33 -22.03
C ARG A 26 -14.69 -8.24 -20.99
N ALA A 27 -13.60 -7.50 -21.13
CA ALA A 27 -13.24 -6.39 -20.26
C ALA A 27 -13.63 -5.05 -20.88
N LYS A 28 -13.81 -4.01 -20.06
CA LYS A 28 -14.02 -2.65 -20.58
C LYS A 28 -12.77 -2.18 -21.31
N CYS A 29 -12.96 -1.55 -22.47
CA CYS A 29 -11.86 -1.00 -23.25
C CYS A 29 -11.10 0.06 -22.41
N PRO A 30 -9.79 -0.09 -22.19
CA PRO A 30 -9.02 0.83 -21.35
C PRO A 30 -8.84 2.21 -21.98
N SER A 31 -9.01 2.32 -23.30
CA SER A 31 -8.85 3.59 -24.03
C SER A 31 -10.09 4.48 -23.95
N CYS A 32 -11.30 3.91 -24.06
CA CYS A 32 -12.55 4.68 -23.98
C CYS A 32 -13.36 4.42 -22.70
N HIS A 33 -12.88 3.57 -21.81
CA HIS A 33 -13.53 3.17 -20.55
C HIS A 33 -14.97 2.65 -20.71
N GLY A 34 -15.31 2.01 -21.82
CA GLY A 34 -16.68 1.55 -22.09
C GLY A 34 -17.50 2.44 -23.03
N ASN A 35 -17.03 3.64 -23.36
CA ASN A 35 -17.84 4.59 -24.13
C ASN A 35 -17.88 4.33 -25.64
N GLY A 36 -17.02 3.46 -26.18
CA GLY A 36 -16.93 3.16 -27.63
C GLY A 36 -16.39 4.30 -28.51
N LYS A 37 -16.29 5.52 -27.96
CA LYS A 37 -15.89 6.74 -28.68
C LYS A 37 -14.46 7.14 -28.32
N ARG A 38 -13.76 7.80 -29.23
CA ARG A 38 -12.44 8.39 -28.98
C ARG A 38 -12.59 9.41 -27.86
N ARG A 39 -11.82 9.24 -26.78
CA ARG A 39 -11.78 10.22 -25.70
C ARG A 39 -11.15 11.48 -26.27
N VAL A 40 -11.88 12.60 -26.21
CA VAL A 40 -11.28 13.92 -26.46
C VAL A 40 -10.19 14.10 -25.42
N ASP A 41 -8.97 14.34 -25.86
CA ASP A 41 -7.84 14.58 -24.95
C ASP A 41 -8.08 15.89 -24.20
N THR A 42 -8.72 15.79 -23.03
CA THR A 42 -8.89 16.93 -22.12
C THR A 42 -7.59 17.14 -21.35
N GLY A 43 -6.51 17.41 -22.08
CA GLY A 43 -5.22 17.86 -21.57
C GLY A 43 -4.47 16.90 -20.65
N PHE A 44 -3.24 17.31 -20.34
CA PHE A 44 -2.31 16.68 -19.41
C PHE A 44 -2.99 16.37 -18.08
N HIS A 45 -3.37 15.10 -17.89
CA HIS A 45 -3.72 14.60 -16.56
C HIS A 45 -2.39 14.45 -15.85
N ASP A 46 -2.11 15.33 -14.89
CA ASP A 46 -0.90 15.26 -14.07
C ASP A 46 -0.87 13.93 -13.29
N VAL A 47 -0.23 12.93 -13.89
CA VAL A 47 -0.05 11.58 -13.32
C VAL A 47 1.09 11.56 -12.29
N THR A 48 1.68 12.72 -11.96
CA THR A 48 2.71 12.82 -10.92
C THR A 48 2.13 12.92 -9.50
N LYS A 49 0.81 12.79 -9.35
CA LYS A 49 0.17 12.58 -8.05
C LYS A 49 0.54 11.19 -7.52
N THR A 50 1.69 11.08 -6.88
CA THR A 50 1.88 10.11 -5.79
C THR A 50 0.70 10.30 -4.85
N LYS A 51 -0.21 9.32 -4.77
CA LYS A 51 -1.28 9.29 -3.77
C LYS A 51 -0.68 9.63 -2.40
N PRO A 52 -1.08 10.72 -1.73
CA PRO A 52 -0.85 10.84 -0.30
C PRO A 52 -1.95 10.01 0.41
N SER A 53 -1.88 8.69 0.27
CA SER A 53 -2.69 7.76 1.06
C SER A 53 -1.81 6.53 1.25
N HIS A 54 -0.90 6.54 2.22
CA HIS A 54 -1.14 5.86 3.49
C HIS A 54 -0.65 6.62 4.74
N HIS A 55 -0.23 7.88 4.61
CA HIS A 55 0.19 8.70 5.75
C HIS A 55 -0.69 9.94 5.86
N GLY A 56 -1.83 9.84 6.54
CA GLY A 56 -2.60 11.03 6.92
C GLY A 56 -4.08 10.95 6.62
N VAL A 57 -4.79 10.08 7.34
CA VAL A 57 -6.02 10.55 7.96
C VAL A 57 -5.70 10.73 9.44
N PRO A 58 -5.53 11.95 9.96
CA PRO A 58 -5.56 12.20 11.40
C PRO A 58 -7.03 12.17 11.83
N THR A 59 -7.63 10.97 11.89
CA THR A 59 -8.91 10.82 12.59
C THR A 59 -8.58 10.59 14.06
N ASN A 60 -8.90 11.61 14.85
CA ASN A 60 -8.91 11.61 16.29
C ASN A 60 -7.57 11.42 17.03
N ARG A 61 -7.10 12.55 17.56
CA ARG A 61 -6.47 12.65 18.88
C ARG A 61 -7.47 12.19 19.96
N GLN A 62 -7.82 10.91 19.98
CA GLN A 62 -8.52 10.30 21.10
C GLN A 62 -7.53 9.52 21.92
N GLY A 63 -7.15 10.17 23.01
CA GLY A 63 -6.49 9.55 24.13
C GLY A 63 -5.06 9.17 23.83
N VAL A 64 -4.16 9.86 24.50
CA VAL A 64 -3.07 9.17 25.21
C VAL A 64 -3.74 8.16 26.15
N VAL A 65 -4.26 7.06 25.60
CA VAL A 65 -4.32 5.82 26.33
C VAL A 65 -2.91 5.33 26.19
N VAL A 66 -2.21 5.24 27.31
CA VAL A 66 -1.01 4.42 27.48
C VAL A 66 -1.45 2.99 27.17
N LYS A 67 -1.71 2.69 25.89
CA LYS A 67 -1.92 1.35 25.40
C LYS A 67 -0.53 0.76 25.52
N GLU A 68 -0.45 -0.25 26.38
CA GLU A 68 0.70 -1.12 26.53
C GLU A 68 1.40 -1.23 25.17
N THR A 69 2.65 -0.77 25.10
CA THR A 69 3.50 -0.78 23.88
C THR A 69 3.88 -2.21 23.55
N LYS A 70 2.87 -3.05 23.35
CA LYS A 70 2.99 -4.47 23.09
C LYS A 70 2.36 -4.71 21.72
N PRO A 71 3.10 -5.30 20.79
CA PRO A 71 2.55 -5.72 19.51
C PRO A 71 1.37 -6.67 19.74
N THR A 72 0.33 -6.53 18.94
CA THR A 72 -0.90 -7.32 19.02
C THR A 72 -0.90 -8.49 18.03
N THR A 73 -0.06 -8.43 17.00
CA THR A 73 0.07 -9.51 16.02
C THR A 73 0.92 -10.66 16.58
N PRO A 74 0.60 -11.93 16.22
CA PRO A 74 1.38 -13.08 16.66
C PRO A 74 2.86 -12.98 16.25
N MET A 75 3.14 -12.46 15.05
CA MET A 75 4.51 -12.24 14.58
C MET A 75 5.22 -11.13 15.34
N GLY A 76 4.53 -10.04 15.70
CA GLY A 76 5.08 -8.97 16.52
C GLY A 76 5.42 -9.44 17.94
N ILE A 77 4.56 -10.28 18.54
CA ILE A 77 4.81 -10.87 19.86
C ILE A 77 6.04 -11.78 19.85
N LEU A 78 6.17 -12.65 18.84
CA LEU A 78 7.37 -13.50 18.68
C LEU A 78 8.64 -12.66 18.55
N LEU A 79 8.58 -11.58 17.76
CA LEU A 79 9.73 -10.71 17.54
C LEU A 79 10.09 -9.88 18.77
N MET A 80 9.10 -9.43 19.55
CA MET A 80 9.31 -8.80 20.85
C MET A 80 10.04 -9.75 21.80
N ASN A 81 9.59 -11.01 21.88
CA ASN A 81 10.25 -12.03 22.70
C ASN A 81 11.69 -12.32 22.20
N GLU A 82 11.95 -12.28 20.89
CA GLU A 82 13.32 -12.36 20.34
C GLU A 82 14.18 -11.17 20.78
N VAL A 83 13.62 -9.95 20.74
CA VAL A 83 14.30 -8.72 21.19
C VAL A 83 14.61 -8.76 22.69
N GLU A 84 13.69 -9.23 23.52
CA GLU A 84 13.90 -9.37 24.97
C GLU A 84 15.07 -10.31 25.29
N LYS A 85 15.26 -11.37 24.49
CA LYS A 85 16.35 -12.34 24.62
C LYS A 85 17.71 -11.83 24.15
N THR A 86 17.78 -10.66 23.51
CA THR A 86 19.07 -10.08 23.08
C THR A 86 19.90 -9.57 24.27
N ALA A 87 21.21 -9.47 24.08
CA ALA A 87 22.12 -8.86 25.06
C ALA A 87 22.18 -7.32 24.96
N LEU A 88 21.21 -6.69 24.28
CA LEU A 88 21.15 -5.24 24.13
C LEU A 88 20.79 -4.53 25.44
N SER A 89 21.14 -3.24 25.55
CA SER A 89 20.74 -2.42 26.69
C SER A 89 19.21 -2.29 26.78
N ALA A 90 18.69 -2.06 27.98
CA ALA A 90 17.25 -1.91 28.20
C ALA A 90 16.62 -0.83 27.31
N ASP A 91 17.32 0.30 27.14
CA ASP A 91 16.87 1.39 26.26
C ASP A 91 16.83 0.97 24.78
N ALA A 92 17.79 0.17 24.32
CA ALA A 92 17.79 -0.34 22.96
C ALA A 92 16.65 -1.34 22.75
N LYS A 93 16.38 -2.21 23.73
CA LYS A 93 15.22 -3.12 23.68
C LYS A 93 13.90 -2.35 23.61
N ALA A 94 13.72 -1.35 24.46
CA ALA A 94 12.52 -0.52 24.46
C ALA A 94 12.29 0.18 23.11
N LYS A 95 13.36 0.73 22.50
CA LYS A 95 13.30 1.33 21.16
C LYS A 95 12.89 0.32 20.09
N LEU A 96 13.44 -0.89 20.11
CA LEU A 96 13.12 -1.93 19.13
C LEU A 96 11.67 -2.41 19.29
N VAL A 97 11.16 -2.59 20.52
CA VAL A 97 9.76 -2.96 20.76
C VAL A 97 8.81 -1.87 20.28
N LEU A 98 9.17 -0.61 20.48
CA LEU A 98 8.41 0.53 19.98
C LEU A 98 8.41 0.58 18.44
N GLU A 99 9.56 0.34 17.81
CA GLU A 99 9.66 0.25 16.35
C GLU A 99 8.79 -0.89 15.79
N ILE A 100 8.75 -2.05 16.46
CA ILE A 100 7.87 -3.18 16.10
C ILE A 100 6.40 -2.76 16.16
N TYR A 101 6.00 -2.11 17.26
CA TYR A 101 4.64 -1.65 17.46
C TYR A 101 4.22 -0.59 16.42
N GLU A 102 5.09 0.39 16.12
CA GLU A 102 4.81 1.43 15.12
C GLU A 102 4.74 0.86 13.70
N HIS A 103 5.62 -0.09 13.36
CA HIS A 103 5.56 -0.77 12.08
C HIS A 103 4.28 -1.59 11.95
N GLU A 104 3.86 -2.30 13.01
CA GLU A 104 2.60 -3.04 13.02
C GLU A 104 1.39 -2.10 12.92
N ALA A 105 1.36 -1.00 13.66
CA ALA A 105 0.26 -0.03 13.62
C ALA A 105 0.10 0.63 12.24
N SER A 106 1.21 0.82 11.52
CA SER A 106 1.20 1.43 10.18
C SER A 106 0.90 0.44 9.05
N HIS A 107 1.36 -0.82 9.16
CA HIS A 107 1.27 -1.81 8.07
C HIS A 107 0.26 -2.94 8.33
N GLY A 108 -0.31 -3.02 9.54
CA GLY A 108 -1.19 -4.10 10.01
C GLY A 108 -0.50 -5.43 10.28
N GLN A 109 0.76 -5.59 9.85
CA GLN A 109 1.58 -6.77 10.06
C GLN A 109 3.07 -6.45 10.05
N VAL A 110 3.84 -7.31 10.71
CA VAL A 110 5.29 -7.27 10.70
C VAL A 110 5.81 -7.92 9.42
N THR A 111 6.43 -7.15 8.53
CA THR A 111 6.88 -7.63 7.22
C THR A 111 8.21 -8.39 7.30
N LYS A 112 8.46 -9.31 6.35
CA LYS A 112 9.71 -10.07 6.28
C LYS A 112 10.96 -9.18 6.16
N THR A 113 10.85 -8.06 5.43
CA THR A 113 11.92 -7.07 5.28
C THR A 113 12.22 -6.35 6.58
N PHE A 114 11.18 -6.00 7.34
CA PHE A 114 11.31 -5.38 8.65
C PHE A 114 11.95 -6.32 9.67
N VAL A 115 11.53 -7.59 9.72
CA VAL A 115 12.20 -8.64 10.53
C VAL A 115 13.68 -8.74 10.18
N LYS A 116 14.02 -8.77 8.89
CA LYS A 116 15.41 -8.83 8.42
C LYS A 116 16.22 -7.60 8.86
N LYS A 117 15.62 -6.41 8.82
CA LYS A 117 16.25 -5.16 9.27
C LYS A 117 16.49 -5.17 10.78
N LEU A 118 15.49 -5.53 11.56
CA LEU A 118 15.61 -5.64 13.02
C LEU A 118 16.65 -6.67 13.42
N ARG A 119 16.67 -7.85 12.79
CA ARG A 119 17.68 -8.88 13.05
C ARG A 119 19.10 -8.40 12.74
N LYS A 120 19.29 -7.64 11.66
CA LYS A 120 20.58 -7.04 11.31
C LYS A 120 21.00 -5.95 12.32
N GLY A 121 20.08 -5.10 12.74
CA GLY A 121 20.35 -4.02 13.69
C GLY A 121 20.56 -4.49 15.13
N ALA A 122 19.82 -5.52 15.55
CA ALA A 122 19.84 -6.06 16.91
C ALA A 122 20.82 -7.24 17.08
N GLY A 123 21.45 -7.72 16.00
CA GLY A 123 22.34 -8.89 16.05
C GLY A 123 21.64 -10.20 16.36
N ILE A 124 20.31 -10.27 16.20
CA ILE A 124 19.52 -11.49 16.41
C ILE A 124 19.85 -12.44 15.26
N LYS A 125 20.72 -13.43 15.52
CA LYS A 125 21.00 -14.51 14.56
C LYS A 125 19.70 -15.26 14.30
N ALA A 126 19.37 -15.45 13.02
CA ALA A 126 18.26 -16.31 12.63
C ALA A 126 18.49 -17.69 13.26
N GLY A 127 17.68 -18.04 14.26
CA GLY A 127 17.61 -19.41 14.74
C GLY A 127 17.18 -20.29 13.58
N GLY A 128 17.95 -21.35 13.32
CA GLY A 128 17.61 -22.40 12.37
C GLY A 128 16.42 -23.23 12.82
#